data_AF-A0A3P9L719-F1
#
_entry.id   AF-A0A3P9L719-F1
#
_cell.length_a   1.000
_cell.length_b   1.000
_cell.length_c   1.000
_cell.angle_alpha   90.00
_cell.angle_beta   90.00
_cell.angle_gamma   90.00
#
_symmetry.space_group_name_H-M   'P 1'
#
loop_
_entity.id
_entity.type
_entity.pdbx_description
1 polymer ?
#
loop_
_entity_poly.entity_id
_entity_poly.type
_entity_poly.pdbx_seq_one_letter_code
_entity_poly.pdbx_strand_id
1 'polypeptide(L)'
;AVMIPLFLGADILSNTDTRVENHPRYHAKFSKKELATKIKFSSFQGLKVSTADNSLWFYSIQGLFRVAFEMYSKQDQLAVLDNLQESIARYMKGTLEEKDAAVTILALLKAKDWTKDSAYSSYLLTSIGRWLGEQFHAANSSISHRVEGFKVQHIERISDLPPAEELAKELFPEAMQTLLLHWMGLCEESTLEKRHSEFPILLLILEFANHNLITGVAHVLYSSLICK
;
A
#
# COMPACT_ATOMS: atom_id res chain seq x y z
N ALA A 1 4.84 17.75 4.04
CA ALA A 1 5.11 16.94 2.83
C ALA A 1 5.94 15.72 3.24
N VAL A 2 5.52 14.51 2.85
CA VAL A 2 6.33 13.30 3.11
C VAL A 2 7.52 13.34 2.15
N MET A 3 8.74 13.33 2.70
CA MET A 3 9.95 13.23 1.89
C MET A 3 10.04 11.80 1.33
N ILE A 4 9.94 11.67 0.01
CA ILE A 4 10.09 10.37 -0.66
C ILE A 4 11.57 10.22 -1.02
N PRO A 5 12.29 9.24 -0.45
CA PRO A 5 13.68 9.00 -0.84
C PRO A 5 13.73 8.55 -2.31
N LEU A 6 14.59 9.21 -3.07
CA LEU A 6 14.81 8.96 -4.49
C LEU A 6 16.24 8.51 -4.73
N PHE A 7 16.40 7.48 -5.56
CA PHE A 7 17.67 6.87 -5.89
C PHE A 7 18.06 7.22 -7.33
N LEU A 8 19.30 7.61 -7.56
CA LEU A 8 19.77 8.03 -8.88
C LEU A 8 19.76 6.84 -9.86
N GLY A 9 19.10 7.01 -11.00
CA GLY A 9 18.92 5.94 -11.98
C GLY A 9 20.23 5.40 -12.56
N ALA A 10 21.25 6.24 -12.67
CA ALA A 10 22.58 5.83 -13.14
C ALA A 10 23.20 4.78 -12.20
N ASP A 11 23.11 5.00 -10.89
CA ASP A 11 23.65 4.08 -9.88
C ASP A 11 22.86 2.76 -9.83
N ILE A 12 21.57 2.81 -10.15
CA ILE A 12 20.68 1.65 -10.09
C ILE A 12 20.94 0.67 -11.24
N LEU A 13 21.32 1.15 -12.41
CA LEU A 13 21.62 0.29 -13.56
C LEU A 13 23.11 0.02 -13.77
N SER A 14 24.01 0.71 -13.06
CA SER A 14 25.46 0.64 -13.29
C SER A 14 26.04 -0.77 -13.12
N ASN A 15 25.46 -1.58 -12.23
CA ASN A 15 25.93 -2.93 -11.90
C ASN A 15 25.04 -4.03 -12.50
N THR A 16 24.19 -3.69 -13.46
CA THR A 16 23.40 -4.69 -14.21
C THR A 16 24.14 -5.14 -15.46
N ASP A 17 23.77 -6.31 -16.02
CA ASP A 17 24.28 -6.78 -17.32
C ASP A 17 23.78 -5.94 -18.51
N THR A 18 23.05 -4.85 -18.25
CA THR A 18 22.47 -4.00 -19.29
C THR A 18 23.49 -2.99 -19.79
N ARG A 19 23.78 -3.03 -21.09
CA ARG A 19 24.63 -2.03 -21.74
C ARG A 19 24.09 -0.62 -21.59
N VAL A 20 24.98 0.36 -21.38
CA VAL A 20 24.65 1.76 -21.04
C VAL A 20 23.74 2.42 -22.08
N GLU A 21 23.91 2.11 -23.37
CA GLU A 21 23.06 2.61 -24.45
C GLU A 21 21.58 2.22 -24.31
N ASN A 22 21.29 1.15 -23.56
CA ASN A 22 19.94 0.68 -23.32
C ASN A 22 19.32 1.28 -22.04
N HIS A 23 20.10 1.90 -21.15
CA HIS A 23 19.62 2.43 -19.87
C HIS A 23 18.40 3.38 -20.03
N PRO A 24 18.37 4.33 -20.99
CA PRO A 24 17.21 5.20 -21.19
C PRO A 24 15.91 4.43 -21.45
N ARG A 25 15.98 3.30 -22.17
CA ARG A 25 14.83 2.45 -22.46
C ARG A 25 14.28 1.80 -21.19
N TYR A 26 15.15 1.35 -20.29
CA TYR A 26 14.73 0.76 -19.02
C TYR A 26 14.15 1.82 -18.07
N HIS A 27 14.77 3.00 -17.97
CA HIS A 27 14.22 4.10 -17.18
C HIS A 27 12.80 4.47 -17.66
N ALA A 28 12.60 4.61 -18.97
CA ALA A 28 11.28 4.86 -19.54
C ALA A 28 10.28 3.72 -19.26
N LYS A 29 10.71 2.44 -19.33
CA LYS A 29 9.89 1.27 -18.99
C LYS A 29 9.40 1.34 -17.54
N PHE A 30 10.28 1.62 -16.59
CA PHE A 30 9.93 1.68 -15.16
C PHE A 30 9.14 2.94 -14.81
N SER A 31 9.35 4.04 -15.55
CA SER A 31 8.59 5.27 -15.36
C SER A 31 7.12 5.13 -15.72
N LYS A 32 6.80 4.37 -16.78
CA LYS A 32 5.40 4.02 -17.12
C LYS A 32 4.67 3.24 -16.02
N LYS A 33 5.39 2.65 -15.06
CA LYS A 33 4.86 1.93 -13.91
C LYS A 33 4.91 2.76 -12.62
N GLU A 34 5.20 4.05 -12.70
CA GLU A 34 5.38 4.95 -11.55
C GLU A 34 6.52 4.54 -10.60
N LEU A 35 7.46 3.74 -11.10
CA LEU A 35 8.62 3.26 -10.34
C LEU A 35 9.87 4.14 -10.55
N ALA A 36 9.85 4.98 -11.58
CA ALA A 36 10.90 5.94 -11.89
C ALA A 36 10.32 7.26 -12.41
N THR A 37 11.04 8.34 -12.20
CA THR A 37 10.68 9.68 -12.67
C THR A 37 11.89 10.40 -13.25
N LYS A 38 11.66 11.24 -14.26
CA LYS A 38 12.69 12.09 -14.86
C LYS A 38 12.52 13.49 -14.29
N ILE A 39 13.50 13.95 -13.52
CA ILE A 39 13.50 15.31 -12.97
C ILE A 39 14.34 16.18 -13.88
N LYS A 40 13.77 17.31 -14.31
CA LYS A 40 14.46 18.34 -15.09
C LYS A 40 14.94 19.45 -14.15
N PHE A 41 16.20 19.81 -14.27
CA PHE A 41 16.85 20.84 -13.48
C PHE A 41 17.04 22.09 -14.33
N SER A 42 16.96 23.25 -13.68
CA SER A 42 17.19 24.56 -14.33
C SER A 42 18.66 24.72 -14.76
N SER A 43 19.60 24.25 -13.94
CA SER A 43 21.01 24.13 -14.32
C SER A 43 21.74 23.12 -13.42
N PHE A 44 22.75 22.46 -13.97
CA PHE A 44 23.71 21.66 -13.19
C PHE A 44 24.98 22.48 -12.90
N GLN A 45 24.84 23.61 -12.21
CA GLN A 45 26.03 24.37 -11.79
C GLN A 45 26.85 23.53 -10.81
N GLY A 46 28.09 23.20 -11.20
CA GLY A 46 29.06 22.46 -10.37
C GLY A 46 29.11 20.95 -10.58
N LEU A 47 28.17 20.36 -11.34
CA LEU A 47 28.16 18.93 -11.68
C LEU A 47 28.68 18.75 -13.11
N LYS A 48 29.82 18.07 -13.28
CA LYS A 48 30.38 17.69 -14.60
C LYS A 48 29.55 16.58 -15.25
N VAL A 49 28.27 16.81 -15.48
CA VAL A 49 27.39 15.84 -16.13
C VAL A 49 27.10 16.35 -17.53
N SER A 50 27.62 15.65 -18.54
CA SER A 50 27.34 15.90 -19.96
C SER A 50 25.92 15.41 -20.29
N THR A 51 24.89 16.08 -19.80
CA THR A 51 23.51 15.83 -20.27
C THR A 51 23.09 16.93 -21.21
N ALA A 52 22.74 16.59 -22.45
CA ALA A 52 22.15 17.53 -23.40
C ALA A 52 20.79 18.11 -22.93
N ASP A 53 20.21 17.59 -21.85
CA ASP A 53 18.81 17.79 -21.49
C ASP A 53 18.56 18.16 -20.01
N ASN A 54 19.61 18.58 -19.28
CA ASN A 54 19.61 18.96 -17.85
C ASN A 54 18.66 18.12 -16.97
N SER A 55 18.68 16.81 -17.13
CA SER A 55 17.69 15.93 -16.51
C SER A 55 18.33 14.64 -16.02
N LEU A 56 17.83 14.14 -14.89
CA LEU A 56 18.25 12.86 -14.33
C LEU A 56 17.05 11.98 -14.05
N TRP A 57 17.27 10.67 -14.18
CA TRP A 57 16.31 9.66 -13.77
C TRP A 57 16.49 9.34 -12.31
N PHE A 58 15.38 9.20 -11.60
CA PHE A 58 15.32 8.78 -10.22
C PHE A 58 14.31 7.66 -10.05
N TYR A 59 14.57 6.75 -9.11
CA TYR A 59 13.65 5.68 -8.75
C TYR A 59 13.17 5.85 -7.33
N SER A 60 11.92 5.45 -7.09
CA SER A 60 11.45 5.22 -5.73
C SER A 60 12.11 3.96 -5.15
N ILE A 61 11.98 3.77 -3.84
CA ILE A 61 12.44 2.52 -3.20
C ILE A 61 11.79 1.27 -3.82
N GLN A 62 10.52 1.35 -4.24
CA GLN A 62 9.83 0.27 -4.95
C GLN A 62 10.49 -0.02 -6.30
N GLY A 63 10.86 1.04 -7.03
CA GLY A 63 11.56 0.93 -8.30
C GLY A 63 12.96 0.34 -8.16
N LEU A 64 13.71 0.75 -7.14
CA LEU A 64 15.02 0.18 -6.81
C LEU A 64 14.93 -1.34 -6.64
N PHE A 65 14.06 -1.82 -5.75
CA PHE A 65 13.93 -3.26 -5.56
C PHE A 65 13.39 -3.96 -6.81
N ARG A 66 12.46 -3.37 -7.56
CA ARG A 66 11.99 -3.95 -8.83
C ARG A 66 13.14 -4.19 -9.80
N VAL A 67 14.05 -3.23 -9.94
CA VAL A 67 15.26 -3.43 -10.76
C VAL A 67 16.14 -4.53 -10.17
N ALA A 68 16.39 -4.53 -8.85
CA ALA A 68 17.20 -5.55 -8.20
C ALA A 68 16.69 -6.98 -8.49
N PHE A 69 15.40 -7.23 -8.31
CA PHE A 69 14.83 -8.57 -8.52
C PHE A 69 14.58 -8.94 -9.99
N GLU A 70 14.47 -7.97 -10.90
CA GLU A 70 14.30 -8.25 -12.34
C GLU A 70 15.63 -8.36 -13.10
N MET A 71 16.67 -7.62 -12.69
CA MET A 71 17.85 -7.35 -13.53
C MET A 71 19.20 -7.71 -12.90
N TYR A 72 19.28 -7.90 -11.58
CA TYR A 72 20.52 -8.28 -10.92
C TYR A 72 20.67 -9.80 -10.79
N SER A 73 21.90 -10.25 -10.51
CA SER A 73 22.21 -11.65 -10.30
C SER A 73 21.50 -12.22 -9.07
N LYS A 74 21.37 -13.56 -8.99
CA LYS A 74 20.80 -14.22 -7.80
C LYS A 74 21.58 -13.89 -6.53
N GLN A 75 22.89 -13.73 -6.62
CA GLN A 75 23.73 -13.41 -5.47
C GLN A 75 23.42 -12.01 -4.93
N ASP A 76 23.25 -11.03 -5.81
CA ASP A 76 22.87 -9.67 -5.42
C ASP A 76 21.44 -9.61 -4.86
N GLN A 77 20.52 -10.40 -5.44
CA GLN A 77 19.16 -10.53 -4.89
C GLN A 77 19.16 -11.10 -3.47
N LEU A 78 20.05 -12.05 -3.17
CA LEU A 78 20.22 -12.57 -1.81
C LEU A 78 20.80 -11.51 -0.87
N ALA A 79 21.83 -10.77 -1.30
CA ALA A 79 22.38 -9.68 -0.50
C ALA A 79 21.34 -8.58 -0.17
N VAL A 80 20.41 -8.33 -1.09
CA VAL A 80 19.27 -7.43 -0.84
C VAL A 80 18.35 -7.95 0.26
N LEU A 81 18.08 -9.26 0.29
CA LEU A 81 17.28 -9.89 1.34
C LEU A 81 18.01 -9.90 2.69
N ASP A 82 19.32 -10.09 2.70
CA ASP A 82 20.13 -10.02 3.92
C ASP A 82 20.09 -8.61 4.53
N ASN A 83 20.20 -7.58 3.69
CA ASN A 83 20.07 -6.18 4.12
C ASN A 83 18.65 -5.84 4.64
N LEU A 84 17.60 -6.45 4.06
CA LEU A 84 16.25 -6.36 4.63
C LEU A 84 16.22 -6.97 6.03
N GLN A 85 16.76 -8.19 6.18
CA GLN A 85 16.77 -8.88 7.46
C GLN A 85 17.49 -8.05 8.53
N GLU A 86 18.62 -7.42 8.18
CA GLU A 86 19.32 -6.49 9.07
C GLU A 86 18.44 -5.28 9.43
N SER A 87 17.75 -4.69 8.45
CA SER A 87 16.86 -3.54 8.68
C SER A 87 15.70 -3.88 9.61
N ILE A 88 15.11 -5.07 9.46
CA ILE A 88 14.08 -5.60 10.37
C ILE A 88 14.67 -5.78 11.78
N ALA A 89 15.86 -6.36 11.89
CA ALA A 89 16.52 -6.53 13.19
C ALA A 89 16.82 -5.18 13.87
N ARG A 90 17.18 -4.15 13.10
CA ARG A 90 17.38 -2.79 13.60
C ARG A 90 16.08 -2.15 14.09
N TYR A 91 14.97 -2.36 13.38
CA TYR A 91 13.64 -1.93 13.83
C TYR A 91 13.26 -2.61 15.15
N MET A 92 13.45 -3.92 15.27
CA MET A 92 13.19 -4.66 16.52
C MET A 92 14.03 -4.17 17.71
N LYS A 93 15.23 -3.62 17.44
CA LYS A 93 16.11 -3.00 18.44
C LYS A 93 15.76 -1.53 18.74
N GLY A 94 14.73 -0.96 18.11
CA GLY A 94 14.35 0.44 18.25
C GLY A 94 15.30 1.44 17.58
N THR A 95 16.15 0.97 16.66
CA THR A 95 17.18 1.79 15.97
C THR A 95 16.77 2.23 14.57
N LEU A 96 15.52 1.93 14.18
CA LEU A 96 14.88 2.32 12.94
C LEU A 96 13.43 2.70 13.27
N GLU A 97 12.88 3.72 12.62
CA GLU A 97 11.47 4.09 12.80
C GLU A 97 10.54 3.08 12.12
N GLU A 98 9.35 2.88 12.68
CA GLU A 98 8.32 1.95 12.14
C GLU A 98 7.97 2.28 10.70
N LYS A 99 7.82 3.58 10.39
CA LYS A 99 7.49 4.06 9.06
C LYS A 99 8.53 3.62 8.03
N ASP A 100 9.81 3.73 8.36
CA ASP A 100 10.90 3.38 7.45
C ASP A 100 10.98 1.86 7.24
N ALA A 101 10.74 1.09 8.30
CA ALA A 101 10.63 -0.37 8.20
C ALA A 101 9.45 -0.78 7.30
N ALA A 102 8.28 -0.17 7.48
CA ALA A 102 7.07 -0.45 6.69
C ALA A 102 7.27 -0.13 5.20
N VAL A 103 7.90 1.01 4.88
CA VAL A 103 8.23 1.40 3.50
C VAL A 103 9.15 0.37 2.85
N THR A 104 10.17 -0.10 3.57
CA THR A 104 11.13 -1.10 3.07
C THR A 104 10.45 -2.44 2.80
N ILE A 105 9.64 -2.94 3.75
CA ILE A 105 8.88 -4.19 3.61
C ILE A 105 7.93 -4.12 2.40
N LEU A 106 7.15 -3.04 2.28
CA LEU A 106 6.22 -2.87 1.17
C LEU A 106 6.95 -2.85 -0.18
N ALA A 107 8.10 -2.20 -0.23
CA ALA A 107 8.87 -2.10 -1.45
C ALA A 107 9.43 -3.46 -1.90
N LEU A 108 9.80 -4.32 -0.96
CA LEU A 108 10.22 -5.69 -1.23
C LEU A 108 9.05 -6.59 -1.66
N LEU A 109 7.89 -6.45 -1.01
CA LEU A 109 6.66 -7.11 -1.45
C LEU A 109 6.26 -6.68 -2.87
N LYS A 110 6.58 -5.47 -3.31
CA LYS A 110 6.29 -5.02 -4.69
C LYS A 110 7.39 -5.36 -5.69
N ALA A 111 8.59 -5.69 -5.23
CA ALA A 111 9.75 -5.91 -6.08
C ALA A 111 9.63 -7.18 -6.92
N LYS A 112 9.20 -8.27 -6.30
CA LYS A 112 8.97 -9.54 -6.98
C LYS A 112 7.58 -9.57 -7.59
N ASP A 113 7.46 -10.18 -8.76
CA ASP A 113 6.17 -10.51 -9.34
C ASP A 113 5.67 -11.84 -8.75
N TRP A 114 4.91 -11.75 -7.66
CA TRP A 114 4.33 -12.91 -6.96
C TRP A 114 3.18 -13.58 -7.74
N THR A 115 2.69 -12.94 -8.81
CA THR A 115 1.55 -13.46 -9.58
C THR A 115 1.93 -14.55 -10.57
N LYS A 116 3.24 -14.72 -10.84
CA LYS A 116 3.76 -15.81 -11.68
C LYS A 116 3.46 -17.19 -11.11
N ASP A 117 3.32 -17.31 -9.79
CA ASP A 117 3.13 -18.59 -9.08
C ASP A 117 1.65 -18.87 -8.72
N SER A 118 0.70 -18.23 -9.43
CA SER A 118 -0.76 -18.27 -9.20
C SER A 118 -1.20 -17.62 -7.88
N ALA A 119 -2.15 -16.67 -7.99
CA ALA A 119 -2.79 -16.04 -6.83
C ALA A 119 -3.51 -17.06 -5.92
N TYR A 120 -3.92 -18.20 -6.46
CA TYR A 120 -4.67 -19.24 -5.75
C TYR A 120 -3.80 -20.10 -4.82
N SER A 121 -2.47 -20.12 -5.01
CA SER A 121 -1.56 -21.04 -4.30
C SER A 121 -0.37 -20.34 -3.63
N SER A 122 -0.37 -19.00 -3.58
CA SER A 122 0.72 -18.26 -2.94
C SER A 122 0.70 -18.46 -1.42
N TYR A 123 1.73 -19.14 -0.91
CA TYR A 123 1.93 -19.34 0.53
C TYR A 123 2.12 -18.01 1.28
N LEU A 124 2.79 -17.05 0.64
CA LEU A 124 3.01 -15.71 1.21
C LEU A 124 1.69 -14.95 1.35
N LEU A 125 0.86 -14.92 0.29
CA LEU A 125 -0.45 -14.27 0.35
C LEU A 125 -1.36 -14.93 1.39
N THR A 126 -1.35 -16.27 1.46
CA THR A 126 -2.07 -17.03 2.49
C THR A 126 -1.62 -16.64 3.90
N SER A 127 -0.31 -16.51 4.12
CA SER A 127 0.27 -16.18 5.43
C SER A 127 -0.06 -14.74 5.86
N ILE A 128 0.08 -13.78 4.95
CA ILE A 128 -0.27 -12.37 5.19
C ILE A 128 -1.77 -12.23 5.44
N GLY A 129 -2.60 -12.88 4.63
CA GLY A 129 -4.05 -12.87 4.78
C GLY A 129 -4.50 -13.45 6.13
N ARG A 130 -3.91 -14.56 6.56
CA ARG A 130 -4.15 -15.12 7.90
C ARG A 130 -3.80 -14.13 8.99
N TRP A 131 -2.59 -13.57 8.95
CA TRP A 131 -2.12 -12.64 9.98
C TRP A 131 -3.03 -11.41 10.08
N LEU A 132 -3.37 -10.78 8.95
CA LEU A 132 -4.30 -9.64 8.91
C LEU A 132 -5.67 -10.00 9.52
N GLY A 133 -6.22 -11.15 9.15
CA GLY A 133 -7.49 -11.64 9.67
C GLY A 133 -7.47 -11.84 11.19
N GLU A 134 -6.39 -12.39 11.74
CA GLU A 134 -6.22 -12.59 13.19
C GLU A 134 -6.16 -11.24 13.94
N GLN A 135 -5.42 -10.24 13.43
CA GLN A 135 -5.36 -8.90 14.03
C GLN A 135 -6.75 -8.24 14.06
N PHE A 136 -7.47 -8.34 12.95
CA PHE A 136 -8.81 -7.77 12.79
C PHE A 136 -9.86 -8.47 13.65
N HIS A 137 -9.79 -9.79 13.77
CA HIS A 137 -10.64 -10.55 14.67
C HIS A 137 -10.40 -10.17 16.13
N ALA A 138 -9.14 -10.03 16.55
CA ALA A 138 -8.79 -9.59 17.91
C ALA A 138 -9.33 -8.19 18.24
N ALA A 139 -9.34 -7.28 17.27
CA ALA A 139 -9.88 -5.93 17.41
C ALA A 139 -11.42 -5.87 17.49
N ASN A 140 -12.12 -6.94 17.09
CA ASN A 140 -13.57 -6.91 16.88
C ASN A 140 -14.35 -6.51 18.14
N SER A 141 -13.97 -7.00 19.33
CA SER A 141 -14.63 -6.64 20.59
C SER A 141 -14.59 -5.13 20.87
N SER A 142 -13.45 -4.48 20.62
CA SER A 142 -13.28 -3.04 20.77
C SER A 142 -14.09 -2.26 19.72
N ILE A 143 -14.16 -2.78 18.49
CA ILE A 143 -14.95 -2.18 17.41
C ILE A 143 -16.42 -2.24 17.76
N SER A 144 -16.93 -3.39 18.20
CA SER A 144 -18.33 -3.56 18.62
C SER A 144 -18.70 -2.61 19.76
N HIS A 145 -17.84 -2.48 20.77
CA HIS A 145 -18.08 -1.52 21.86
C HIS A 145 -18.17 -0.07 21.34
N ARG A 146 -17.28 0.31 20.41
CA ARG A 146 -17.28 1.64 19.80
C ARG A 146 -18.55 1.89 18.98
N VAL A 147 -18.96 0.91 18.18
CA VAL A 147 -20.18 0.97 17.38
C VAL A 147 -21.42 1.08 18.26
N GLU A 148 -21.49 0.32 19.36
CA GLU A 148 -22.63 0.40 20.27
C GLU A 148 -22.69 1.76 20.97
N GLY A 149 -21.55 2.30 21.42
CA GLY A 149 -21.47 3.65 21.95
C GLY A 149 -21.95 4.70 20.95
N PHE A 150 -21.55 4.57 19.68
CA PHE A 150 -22.03 5.43 18.60
C PHE A 150 -23.54 5.34 18.41
N LYS A 151 -24.11 4.12 18.37
CA LYS A 151 -25.56 3.90 18.23
C LYS A 151 -26.35 4.56 19.34
N VAL A 152 -25.95 4.37 20.59
CA VAL A 152 -26.63 4.98 21.74
C VAL A 152 -26.67 6.51 21.62
N GLN A 153 -25.58 7.12 21.13
CA GLN A 153 -25.51 8.58 20.93
C GLN A 153 -26.38 9.09 19.77
N HIS A 154 -26.64 8.26 18.76
CA HIS A 154 -27.30 8.65 17.51
C HIS A 154 -28.67 7.98 17.29
N ILE A 155 -29.20 7.25 18.27
CA ILE A 155 -30.45 6.46 18.14
C ILE A 155 -31.67 7.32 17.79
N GLU A 156 -31.70 8.58 18.25
CA GLU A 156 -32.79 9.53 17.95
C GLU A 156 -32.56 10.30 16.63
N ARG A 157 -31.41 10.12 15.98
CA ARG A 157 -30.97 10.85 14.78
C ARG A 157 -30.50 9.92 13.65
N ILE A 158 -31.07 8.70 13.58
CA ILE A 158 -30.72 7.72 12.54
C ILE A 158 -30.94 8.27 11.11
N SER A 159 -31.85 9.23 10.95
CA SER A 159 -32.12 9.92 9.67
C SER A 159 -31.05 10.96 9.28
N ASP A 160 -30.14 11.30 10.20
CA ASP A 160 -29.15 12.37 10.08
C ASP A 160 -27.76 11.85 10.51
N LEU A 161 -27.40 10.66 10.02
CA LEU A 161 -26.09 10.09 10.25
C LEU A 161 -25.02 10.82 9.44
N PRO A 162 -23.78 10.92 9.95
CA PRO A 162 -22.64 11.41 9.19
C PRO A 162 -22.45 10.64 7.87
N PRO A 163 -21.77 11.25 6.87
CA PRO A 163 -21.40 10.56 5.64
C PRO A 163 -20.66 9.25 5.90
N ALA A 164 -20.85 8.26 5.03
CA ALA A 164 -20.28 6.92 5.20
C ALA A 164 -18.74 6.91 5.36
N GLU A 165 -18.04 7.86 4.73
CA GLU A 165 -16.60 8.03 4.87
C GLU A 165 -16.19 8.45 6.29
N GLU A 166 -16.94 9.37 6.90
CA GLU A 166 -16.70 9.82 8.27
C GLU A 166 -17.00 8.71 9.28
N LEU A 167 -18.11 8.00 9.08
CA LEU A 167 -18.47 6.82 9.87
C LEU A 167 -17.40 5.72 9.79
N ALA A 168 -16.89 5.42 8.58
CA ALA A 168 -15.86 4.41 8.40
C ALA A 168 -14.57 4.79 9.15
N LYS A 169 -14.14 6.05 9.04
CA LYS A 169 -12.96 6.60 9.73
C LYS A 169 -13.12 6.59 11.24
N GLU A 170 -14.30 6.95 11.72
CA GLU A 170 -14.57 6.98 13.14
C GLU A 170 -14.64 5.57 13.70
N LEU A 171 -15.40 4.65 13.10
CA LEU A 171 -15.80 3.42 13.78
C LEU A 171 -14.85 2.24 13.56
N PHE A 172 -14.06 2.25 12.47
CA PHE A 172 -13.24 1.11 12.09
C PHE A 172 -11.75 1.45 11.97
N PRO A 173 -10.84 0.49 12.26
CA PRO A 173 -9.40 0.69 12.09
C PRO A 173 -8.99 1.12 10.68
N GLU A 174 -8.04 2.07 10.59
CA GLU A 174 -7.49 2.58 9.33
C GLU A 174 -6.91 1.46 8.45
N ALA A 175 -6.27 0.46 9.06
CA ALA A 175 -5.71 -0.68 8.33
C ALA A 175 -6.78 -1.54 7.63
N MET A 176 -7.97 -1.70 8.22
CA MET A 176 -9.10 -2.41 7.59
C MET A 176 -9.64 -1.63 6.39
N GLN A 177 -9.82 -0.32 6.56
CA GLN A 177 -10.25 0.58 5.49
C GLN A 177 -9.24 0.55 4.33
N THR A 178 -7.94 0.67 4.66
CA THR A 178 -6.84 0.62 3.68
C THR A 178 -6.86 -0.69 2.90
N LEU A 179 -7.04 -1.83 3.57
CA LEU A 179 -7.12 -3.14 2.91
C LEU A 179 -8.29 -3.19 1.91
N LEU A 180 -9.49 -2.79 2.33
CA LEU A 180 -10.69 -2.84 1.49
C LEU A 180 -10.62 -1.84 0.34
N LEU A 181 -10.12 -0.62 0.58
CA LEU A 181 -9.92 0.36 -0.50
C LEU A 181 -8.95 -0.15 -1.57
N HIS A 182 -7.86 -0.82 -1.17
CA HIS A 182 -6.96 -1.45 -2.13
C HIS A 182 -7.61 -2.63 -2.86
N TRP A 183 -8.38 -3.47 -2.15
CA TRP A 183 -9.11 -4.58 -2.78
C TRP A 183 -10.12 -4.06 -3.81
N MET A 184 -10.88 -3.03 -3.46
CA MET A 184 -11.88 -2.41 -4.34
C MET A 184 -11.24 -1.58 -5.48
N GLY A 185 -9.92 -1.38 -5.49
CA GLY A 185 -9.24 -0.57 -6.51
C GLY A 185 -9.50 0.93 -6.40
N LEU A 186 -9.74 1.45 -5.18
CA LEU A 186 -10.15 2.83 -4.91
C LEU A 186 -9.06 3.66 -4.19
N CYS A 187 -7.82 3.18 -4.11
CA CYS A 187 -6.76 3.86 -3.34
C CYS A 187 -6.07 5.02 -4.08
N GLU A 188 -6.16 5.07 -5.41
CA GLU A 188 -5.49 6.11 -6.22
C GLU A 188 -6.25 7.44 -6.23
N GLU A 189 -5.54 8.58 -6.35
CA GLU A 189 -6.16 9.91 -6.45
C GLU A 189 -7.09 10.05 -7.67
N SER A 190 -6.77 9.35 -8.76
CA SER A 190 -7.59 9.25 -9.98
C SER A 190 -8.99 8.68 -9.73
N THR A 191 -9.19 8.02 -8.59
CA THR A 191 -10.44 7.37 -8.19
C THR A 191 -11.20 8.14 -7.12
N LEU A 192 -10.80 9.37 -6.76
CA LEU A 192 -11.39 10.11 -5.63
C LEU A 192 -12.92 10.25 -5.72
N GLU A 193 -13.44 10.66 -6.89
CA GLU A 193 -14.89 10.79 -7.09
C GLU A 193 -15.62 9.45 -6.94
N LYS A 194 -15.05 8.37 -7.50
CA LYS A 194 -15.57 7.00 -7.34
C LYS A 194 -15.47 6.53 -5.90
N ARG A 195 -14.40 6.87 -5.20
CA ARG A 195 -14.20 6.52 -3.79
C ARG A 195 -15.31 7.10 -2.94
N HIS A 196 -15.66 8.37 -3.13
CA HIS A 196 -16.76 9.02 -2.40
C HIS A 196 -18.11 8.31 -2.64
N SER A 197 -18.41 7.92 -3.89
CA SER A 197 -19.66 7.20 -4.19
C SER A 197 -19.69 5.76 -3.66
N GLU A 198 -18.53 5.12 -3.51
CA GLU A 198 -18.39 3.70 -3.12
C GLU A 198 -18.15 3.51 -1.61
N PHE A 199 -17.90 4.58 -0.86
CA PHE A 199 -17.75 4.54 0.60
C PHE A 199 -18.93 3.88 1.34
N PRO A 200 -20.19 4.03 0.94
CA PRO A 200 -21.31 3.27 1.51
C PRO A 200 -21.14 1.76 1.38
N ILE A 201 -20.56 1.26 0.27
CA ILE A 201 -20.29 -0.17 0.09
C ILE A 201 -19.15 -0.62 1.00
N LEU A 202 -18.07 0.18 1.09
CA LEU A 202 -16.98 -0.09 2.02
C LEU A 202 -17.47 -0.15 3.48
N LEU A 203 -18.30 0.81 3.88
CA LEU A 203 -18.92 0.82 5.21
C LEU A 203 -19.76 -0.44 5.44
N LEU A 204 -20.57 -0.86 4.47
CA LEU A 204 -21.37 -2.07 4.57
C LEU A 204 -20.50 -3.33 4.72
N ILE A 205 -19.38 -3.44 4.00
CA ILE A 205 -18.43 -4.56 4.14
C ILE A 205 -17.81 -4.56 5.55
N LEU A 206 -17.41 -3.40 6.05
CA LEU A 206 -16.85 -3.25 7.41
C LEU A 206 -17.87 -3.64 8.48
N GLU A 207 -19.11 -3.19 8.33
CA GLU A 207 -20.23 -3.55 9.20
C GLU A 207 -20.44 -5.06 9.25
N PHE A 208 -20.53 -5.72 8.09
CA PHE A 208 -20.72 -7.17 8.01
C PHE A 208 -19.52 -7.96 8.55
N ALA A 209 -18.30 -7.59 8.16
CA ALA A 209 -17.09 -8.29 8.60
C ALA A 209 -16.91 -8.24 10.12
N ASN A 210 -17.35 -7.15 10.76
CA ASN A 210 -17.28 -6.97 12.21
C ASN A 210 -18.59 -7.34 12.94
N HIS A 211 -19.60 -7.87 12.24
CA HIS A 211 -20.91 -8.20 12.82
C HIS A 211 -21.58 -7.02 13.53
N ASN A 212 -21.32 -5.80 13.05
CA ASN A 212 -21.73 -4.54 13.66
C ASN A 212 -22.55 -3.76 12.65
N LEU A 213 -23.85 -3.70 12.85
CA LEU A 213 -24.77 -3.09 11.91
C LEU A 213 -25.18 -1.69 12.36
N ILE A 214 -24.78 -0.67 11.60
CA ILE A 214 -24.97 0.75 11.92
C ILE A 214 -25.99 1.37 10.98
N THR A 215 -25.94 1.02 9.69
CA THR A 215 -26.78 1.61 8.65
C THR A 215 -28.13 0.90 8.51
N GLY A 216 -29.18 1.62 8.07
CA GLY A 216 -30.54 1.07 7.92
C GLY A 216 -30.67 -0.13 6.97
N VAL A 217 -29.65 -0.39 6.13
CA VAL A 217 -29.53 -1.59 5.29
C VAL A 217 -29.48 -2.87 6.13
N ALA A 218 -28.93 -2.79 7.34
CA ALA A 218 -28.99 -3.82 8.36
C ALA A 218 -30.41 -4.30 8.67
N HIS A 219 -31.34 -3.37 8.89
CA HIS A 219 -32.71 -3.69 9.26
C HIS A 219 -33.45 -4.47 8.16
N VAL A 220 -33.09 -4.23 6.89
CA VAL A 220 -33.69 -4.94 5.75
C VAL A 220 -33.02 -6.30 5.52
N LEU A 221 -31.68 -6.40 5.65
CA LEU A 221 -30.92 -7.63 5.38
C LEU A 221 -30.92 -8.63 6.54
N TYR A 222 -30.86 -8.20 7.80
CA TYR A 222 -30.89 -9.13 8.94
C TYR A 222 -32.24 -9.82 9.08
N SER A 223 -33.34 -9.08 8.85
CA SER A 223 -34.72 -9.61 8.84
C SER A 223 -34.92 -10.70 7.78
N SER A 224 -34.19 -10.63 6.66
CA SER A 224 -34.27 -11.61 5.58
C SER A 224 -33.27 -12.77 5.71
N LEU A 225 -32.18 -12.59 6.45
CA LEU A 225 -31.15 -13.62 6.70
C LEU A 225 -31.43 -14.47 7.96
N ILE A 226 -32.10 -13.94 8.99
CA ILE A 226 -32.44 -14.67 10.24
C ILE A 226 -33.80 -15.38 10.15
N CYS A 227 -34.71 -14.96 9.27
CA CYS A 227 -36.01 -15.64 9.09
C CYS A 227 -35.94 -16.88 8.18
N LYS A 228 -34.81 -17.59 8.12
CA LYS A 228 -34.69 -18.91 7.50
C LYS A 228 -34.10 -19.93 8.47
#